data_AF-A0AA43LWW6-F1
#
_entry.id   AF-A0AA43LWW6-F1
#
_cell.length_a   1.000
_cell.length_b   1.000
_cell.length_c   1.000
_cell.angle_alpha   90.00
_cell.angle_beta   90.00
_cell.angle_gamma   90.00
#
_symmetry.space_group_name_H-M   'P 1'
#
loop_
_entity.id
_entity.type
_entity.pdbx_description
1 polymer ?
#
loop_
_entity_poly.entity_id
_entity_poly.type
_entity_poly.pdbx_seq_one_letter_code
_entity_poly.pdbx_strand_id
1 'polypeptide(L)'
;MNQTYRKRNTTAFTLASYFALAAGLFLFCLGVYNDTWELNVKGYYILCMVLITISCIVMQKVVRDNTEDREIRLENPKHRMRNTAAFTGMAIAGLVIGYGMFFIGLYNAPFELNVKGYYIAVILLISYSAIGVQKVTRDNAEDKDILAELESKRDYQG
;
A
#
# COMPACT_ATOMS: atom_id res chain seq x y z
N MET A 1 -6.72 -34.01 -16.00
CA MET A 1 -7.78 -32.99 -15.80
C MET A 1 -7.16 -31.64 -16.14
N ASN A 2 -7.48 -31.03 -17.30
CA ASN A 2 -6.94 -29.73 -17.69
C ASN A 2 -7.47 -28.65 -16.73
N GLN A 3 -6.69 -28.29 -15.71
CA GLN A 3 -7.05 -27.16 -14.84
C GLN A 3 -6.67 -25.86 -15.54
N THR A 4 -7.66 -25.18 -16.11
CA THR A 4 -7.49 -23.82 -16.62
C THR A 4 -7.45 -22.86 -15.44
N TYR A 5 -6.26 -22.34 -15.11
CA TYR A 5 -6.10 -21.31 -14.10
C TYR A 5 -6.60 -19.95 -14.61
N ARG A 6 -7.39 -19.25 -13.81
CA ARG A 6 -7.89 -17.90 -14.12
C ARG A 6 -7.18 -16.87 -13.24
N LYS A 7 -6.59 -15.86 -13.87
CA LYS A 7 -5.97 -14.72 -13.16
C LYS A 7 -6.97 -14.06 -12.21
N ARG A 8 -6.50 -13.68 -11.03
CA ARG A 8 -7.31 -13.03 -9.98
C ARG A 8 -7.71 -11.62 -10.40
N ASN A 9 -6.79 -10.87 -11.00
CA ASN A 9 -7.01 -9.49 -11.40
C ASN A 9 -7.04 -9.34 -12.92
N THR A 10 -7.94 -8.48 -13.39
CA THR A 10 -7.95 -8.06 -14.80
C THR A 10 -6.90 -6.97 -15.03
N THR A 11 -6.46 -6.82 -16.28
CA THR A 11 -5.57 -5.72 -16.68
C THR A 11 -6.22 -4.36 -16.39
N ALA A 12 -7.53 -4.23 -16.64
CA ALA A 12 -8.28 -3.00 -16.36
C ALA A 12 -8.26 -2.64 -14.87
N PHE A 13 -8.51 -3.61 -13.97
CA PHE A 13 -8.46 -3.38 -12.53
C PHE A 13 -7.05 -3.01 -12.04
N THR A 14 -6.03 -3.63 -12.63
CA THR A 14 -4.62 -3.30 -12.35
C THR A 14 -4.34 -1.84 -12.70
N LEU A 15 -4.65 -1.42 -13.93
CA LEU A 15 -4.44 -0.05 -14.37
C LEU A 15 -5.22 0.95 -13.52
N ALA A 16 -6.48 0.65 -13.19
CA ALA A 16 -7.29 1.50 -12.32
C ALA A 16 -6.66 1.69 -10.93
N SER A 17 -6.07 0.65 -10.35
CA SER A 17 -5.41 0.72 -9.04
C SER A 17 -4.20 1.65 -9.06
N TYR A 18 -3.31 1.51 -10.05
CA TYR A 18 -2.16 2.39 -10.21
C TYR A 18 -2.57 3.83 -10.54
N PHE A 19 -3.59 3.99 -11.39
CA PHE A 19 -4.14 5.30 -11.72
C PHE A 19 -4.70 6.00 -10.47
N ALA A 20 -5.47 5.31 -9.63
CA ALA A 20 -6.04 5.89 -8.42
C ALA A 20 -4.95 6.39 -7.46
N LEU A 21 -3.88 5.62 -7.26
CA LEU A 21 -2.75 6.05 -6.45
C LEU A 21 -2.04 7.27 -7.06
N ALA A 22 -1.72 7.22 -8.36
CA ALA A 22 -1.07 8.32 -9.06
C ALA A 22 -1.91 9.61 -9.04
N ALA A 23 -3.21 9.49 -9.27
CA ALA A 23 -4.16 10.60 -9.21
C ALA A 23 -4.26 11.18 -7.79
N GLY A 24 -4.32 10.33 -6.75
CA GLY A 24 -4.33 10.78 -5.36
C GLY A 24 -3.06 11.58 -5.00
N LEU A 25 -1.88 11.03 -5.32
CA LEU A 25 -0.59 11.71 -5.11
C LEU A 25 -0.52 13.04 -5.87
N PHE A 26 -0.96 13.04 -7.13
CA PHE A 26 -0.99 14.23 -7.98
C PHE A 26 -1.93 15.31 -7.42
N LEU A 27 -3.14 14.94 -7.03
CA LEU A 27 -4.11 15.85 -6.42
C LEU A 27 -3.52 16.47 -5.16
N PHE A 28 -2.97 15.66 -4.26
CA PHE A 28 -2.35 16.17 -3.03
C PHE A 28 -1.26 17.20 -3.33
N CYS A 29 -0.37 16.91 -4.29
CA CYS A 29 0.66 17.84 -4.73
C CYS A 29 0.08 19.12 -5.35
N LEU A 30 -0.99 19.03 -6.14
CA LEU A 30 -1.68 20.20 -6.70
C LEU A 30 -2.27 21.09 -5.60
N GLY A 31 -2.89 20.50 -4.57
CA GLY A 31 -3.37 21.23 -3.41
C GLY A 31 -2.25 22.04 -2.76
N VAL A 32 -1.14 21.35 -2.41
CA VAL A 32 0.01 21.99 -1.75
C VAL A 32 0.66 23.06 -2.64
N TYR A 33 0.69 22.82 -3.96
CA TYR A 33 1.24 23.78 -4.91
C TYR A 33 0.40 25.06 -4.99
N ASN A 34 -0.92 24.92 -5.06
CA ASN A 34 -1.85 26.04 -5.22
C ASN A 34 -1.93 26.96 -4.00
N ASP A 35 -1.74 26.42 -2.80
CA ASP A 35 -1.81 27.19 -1.57
C ASP A 35 -0.62 28.17 -1.40
N THR A 36 -0.83 29.29 -0.73
CA THR A 36 0.21 30.34 -0.51
C THR A 36 1.06 30.12 0.75
N TRP A 37 1.05 28.90 1.30
CA TRP A 37 1.76 28.59 2.55
C TRP A 37 3.27 28.72 2.43
N GLU A 38 3.92 28.95 3.57
CA GLU A 38 5.37 28.90 3.66
C GLU A 38 5.93 27.54 3.19
N LEU A 39 7.12 27.59 2.58
CA LEU A 39 7.73 26.41 1.96
C LEU A 39 8.00 25.26 2.94
N ASN A 40 8.34 25.59 4.19
CA ASN A 40 8.50 24.64 5.29
C ASN A 40 7.20 23.86 5.57
N VAL A 41 6.04 24.53 5.55
CA VAL A 41 4.71 23.95 5.76
C VAL A 41 4.34 23.06 4.58
N LYS A 42 4.57 23.52 3.35
CA LYS A 42 4.39 22.69 2.15
C LYS A 42 5.22 21.41 2.20
N GLY A 43 6.50 21.55 2.54
CA GLY A 43 7.43 20.43 2.69
C GLY A 43 6.98 19.44 3.77
N TYR A 44 6.47 19.94 4.90
CA TYR A 44 5.95 19.11 5.99
C TYR A 44 4.80 18.20 5.53
N TYR A 45 3.80 18.74 4.81
CA TYR A 45 2.65 17.95 4.35
C TYR A 45 3.02 16.96 3.26
N ILE A 46 3.90 17.34 2.32
CA ILE A 46 4.41 16.43 1.30
C ILE A 46 5.20 15.28 1.95
N LEU A 47 6.05 15.58 2.95
CA LEU A 47 6.80 14.57 3.68
C LEU A 47 5.85 13.61 4.40
N CYS A 48 4.84 14.12 5.11
CA CYS A 48 3.84 13.29 5.77
C CYS A 48 3.09 12.40 4.77
N MET A 49 2.68 12.95 3.63
CA MET A 49 2.01 12.19 2.57
C MET A 49 2.89 11.03 2.06
N VAL A 50 4.17 11.27 1.78
CA VAL A 50 5.10 10.24 1.31
C VAL A 50 5.33 9.18 2.38
N LEU A 51 5.57 9.60 3.63
CA LEU A 51 5.79 8.68 4.75
C LEU A 51 4.57 7.79 5.01
N ILE A 52 3.37 8.37 5.04
CA ILE A 52 2.12 7.59 5.21
C ILE A 52 1.96 6.60 4.06
N THR A 53 2.19 7.03 2.81
CA THR A 53 2.06 6.14 1.64
C THR A 53 3.00 4.94 1.73
N ILE A 54 4.27 5.16 2.07
CA ILE A 54 5.26 4.10 2.24
C ILE A 54 4.88 3.21 3.44
N SER A 55 4.50 3.81 4.58
CA SER A 55 4.08 3.09 5.77
C SER A 55 2.85 2.22 5.50
N CYS A 56 1.89 2.65 4.68
CA CYS A 56 0.74 1.84 4.26
C CYS A 56 1.18 0.58 3.51
N ILE A 57 2.10 0.73 2.55
CA ILE A 57 2.62 -0.40 1.76
C ILE A 57 3.42 -1.36 2.67
N VAL A 58 4.30 -0.82 3.51
CA VAL A 58 5.13 -1.62 4.43
C VAL A 58 4.26 -2.35 5.45
N MET A 59 3.32 -1.65 6.08
CA MET A 59 2.39 -2.26 7.04
C MET A 59 1.57 -3.38 6.40
N GLN A 60 1.05 -3.16 5.19
CA GLN A 60 0.33 -4.20 4.45
C GLN A 60 1.20 -5.43 4.19
N LYS A 61 2.45 -5.23 3.73
CA LYS A 61 3.37 -6.34 3.45
C LYS A 61 3.66 -7.14 4.71
N VAL A 62 4.00 -6.46 5.79
CA VAL A 62 4.39 -7.09 7.06
C VAL A 62 3.25 -7.88 7.69
N VAL A 63 2.04 -7.32 7.73
CA VAL A 63 0.87 -8.02 8.25
C VAL A 63 0.56 -9.26 7.42
N ARG A 64 0.56 -9.12 6.09
CA ARG A 64 0.30 -10.23 5.18
C ARG A 64 1.34 -11.32 5.35
N ASP A 65 2.63 -10.98 5.32
CA ASP A 65 3.73 -11.93 5.50
C ASP A 65 3.61 -12.67 6.83
N ASN A 66 3.26 -11.97 7.90
CA ASN A 66 3.02 -12.59 9.20
C ASN A 66 1.82 -13.53 9.20
N THR A 67 0.76 -13.23 8.45
CA THR A 67 -0.40 -14.11 8.31
C THR A 67 -0.04 -15.35 7.49
N GLU A 68 0.59 -15.18 6.32
CA GLU A 68 1.05 -16.29 5.47
C GLU A 68 2.02 -17.21 6.23
N ASP A 69 3.00 -16.64 6.94
CA ASP A 69 3.96 -17.45 7.71
C ASP A 69 3.31 -18.19 8.88
N ARG A 70 2.25 -17.63 9.49
CA ARG A 70 1.48 -18.33 10.53
C ARG A 70 0.74 -19.53 9.94
N GLU A 71 0.15 -19.38 8.76
CA GLU A 71 -0.53 -20.47 8.05
C GLU A 71 0.46 -21.58 7.68
N ILE A 72 1.61 -21.22 7.08
CA ILE A 72 2.66 -22.20 6.73
C ILE A 72 3.20 -22.92 7.98
N ARG A 73 3.28 -22.26 9.13
CA ARG A 73 3.71 -22.88 10.39
C ARG A 73 2.75 -23.94 10.93
N LEU A 74 1.47 -23.90 10.54
CA LEU A 74 0.51 -24.96 10.89
C LEU A 74 0.85 -26.27 10.18
N GLU A 75 1.36 -26.18 8.94
CA GLU A 75 1.76 -27.34 8.14
C GLU A 75 3.22 -27.75 8.39
N ASN A 76 4.11 -26.77 8.59
CA ASN A 76 5.53 -26.98 8.85
C ASN A 76 5.96 -26.20 10.10
N PRO A 77 5.97 -26.83 11.28
CA PRO A 77 6.30 -26.17 12.55
C PRO A 77 7.72 -25.55 12.60
N LYS A 78 8.63 -26.01 11.73
CA LYS A 78 10.00 -25.47 11.61
C LYS A 78 10.10 -24.25 10.70
N HIS A 79 9.02 -23.84 10.04
CA HIS A 79 9.01 -22.64 9.19
C HIS A 79 9.34 -21.40 10.03
N ARG A 80 10.27 -20.58 9.52
CA ARG A 80 10.75 -19.37 10.21
C ARG A 80 9.91 -18.18 9.75
N MET A 81 9.41 -17.40 10.71
CA MET A 81 8.76 -16.12 10.44
C MET A 81 9.73 -15.18 9.71
N ARG A 82 9.30 -14.58 8.59
CA ARG A 82 10.06 -13.60 7.82
C ARG A 82 10.31 -12.33 8.62
N ASN A 83 9.32 -11.88 9.39
CA ASN A 83 9.40 -10.66 10.18
C ASN A 83 9.53 -10.96 11.68
N THR A 84 10.33 -10.14 12.38
CA THR A 84 10.39 -10.16 13.84
C THR A 84 9.19 -9.42 14.45
N ALA A 85 8.90 -9.71 15.72
CA ALA A 85 7.88 -8.97 16.47
C ALA A 85 8.21 -7.46 16.55
N ALA A 86 9.49 -7.11 16.73
CA ALA A 86 9.94 -5.73 16.75
C ALA A 86 9.70 -5.02 15.40
N PHE A 87 10.06 -5.67 14.28
CA PHE A 87 9.81 -5.10 12.95
C PHE A 87 8.32 -4.92 12.65
N THR A 88 7.50 -5.88 13.08
CA THR A 88 6.04 -5.78 13.00
C THR A 88 5.50 -4.59 13.79
N GLY A 89 5.98 -4.42 15.04
CA GLY A 89 5.63 -3.26 15.86
C GLY A 89 6.03 -1.94 15.21
N MET A 90 7.22 -1.86 14.62
CA MET A 90 7.68 -0.65 13.93
C MET A 90 6.86 -0.32 12.69
N ALA A 91 6.44 -1.32 11.91
CA ALA A 91 5.59 -1.09 10.73
C ALA A 91 4.23 -0.47 11.12
N ILE A 92 3.62 -0.98 12.20
CA ILE A 92 2.37 -0.43 12.75
C ILE A 92 2.61 0.98 13.30
N ALA A 93 3.64 1.13 14.15
CA ALA A 93 3.97 2.39 14.81
C ALA A 93 4.29 3.49 13.80
N GLY A 94 5.04 3.19 12.73
CA GLY A 94 5.38 4.16 11.69
C GLY A 94 4.14 4.71 10.99
N LEU A 95 3.15 3.87 10.70
CA LEU A 95 1.88 4.31 10.13
C LEU A 95 1.10 5.21 11.10
N VAL A 96 1.00 4.80 12.37
CA VAL A 96 0.31 5.56 13.42
C VAL A 96 0.97 6.92 13.64
N ILE A 97 2.31 6.97 13.71
CA ILE A 97 3.08 8.21 13.86
C ILE A 97 2.90 9.10 12.63
N GLY A 98 2.97 8.55 11.41
CA GLY A 98 2.77 9.31 10.18
C GLY A 98 1.42 10.01 10.14
N TYR A 99 0.34 9.27 10.44
CA TYR A 99 -1.00 9.85 10.57
C TYR A 99 -1.11 10.83 11.74
N GLY A 100 -0.53 10.50 12.89
CA GLY A 100 -0.52 11.37 14.07
C GLY A 100 0.10 12.72 13.76
N MET A 101 1.29 12.74 13.14
CA MET A 101 1.93 13.98 12.70
C MET A 101 1.03 14.73 11.72
N PHE A 102 0.56 14.08 10.66
CA PHE A 102 -0.31 14.71 9.66
C PHE A 102 -1.54 15.40 10.28
N PHE A 103 -2.26 14.70 11.16
CA PHE A 103 -3.45 15.28 11.81
C PHE A 103 -3.11 16.37 12.82
N ILE A 104 -2.01 16.24 13.58
CA ILE A 104 -1.55 17.30 14.50
C ILE A 104 -1.19 18.56 13.71
N GLY A 105 -0.46 18.42 12.59
CA GLY A 105 -0.13 19.55 11.71
C GLY A 105 -1.38 20.22 11.18
N LEU A 106 -2.33 19.42 10.68
CA LEU A 106 -3.57 19.93 10.09
C LEU A 106 -4.50 20.60 11.12
N TYR A 107 -4.55 20.08 12.34
CA TYR A 107 -5.29 20.68 13.43
C TYR A 107 -4.76 22.08 13.76
N ASN A 108 -3.44 22.21 13.91
CA ASN A 108 -2.78 23.47 14.26
C ASN A 108 -2.67 24.47 13.10
N ALA A 109 -2.78 24.01 11.86
CA ALA A 109 -2.66 24.89 10.71
C ALA A 109 -3.82 25.90 10.60
N PRO A 110 -3.56 27.17 10.28
CA PRO A 110 -4.58 28.20 10.10
C PRO A 110 -5.24 28.10 8.72
N PHE A 111 -5.66 26.89 8.31
CA PHE A 111 -6.32 26.63 7.04
C PHE A 111 -7.83 26.67 7.20
N GLU A 112 -8.53 27.03 6.13
CA GLU A 112 -9.98 26.91 6.07
C GLU A 112 -10.42 25.44 6.22
N LEU A 113 -11.62 25.22 6.76
CA LEU A 113 -12.10 23.87 7.09
C LEU A 113 -12.29 22.99 5.83
N ASN A 114 -12.71 23.57 4.71
CA ASN A 114 -12.80 22.93 3.39
C ASN A 114 -11.43 22.40 2.92
N VAL A 115 -10.36 23.19 3.10
CA VAL A 115 -8.99 22.84 2.75
C VAL A 115 -8.49 21.70 3.64
N LYS A 116 -8.74 21.77 4.96
CA LYS A 116 -8.45 20.65 5.87
C LYS A 116 -9.17 19.38 5.45
N GLY A 117 -10.47 19.47 5.17
CA GLY A 117 -11.28 18.34 4.70
C GLY A 117 -10.74 17.73 3.39
N TYR A 118 -10.32 18.56 2.45
CA TYR A 118 -9.68 18.12 1.21
C TYR A 118 -8.43 17.26 1.48
N TYR A 119 -7.50 17.75 2.30
CA TYR A 119 -6.26 17.01 2.60
C TYR A 119 -6.52 15.70 3.34
N ILE A 120 -7.49 15.66 4.26
CA ILE A 120 -7.91 14.43 4.94
C ILE A 120 -8.50 13.43 3.94
N ALA A 121 -9.39 13.88 3.06
CA ALA A 121 -10.01 12.99 2.06
C ALA A 121 -8.95 12.41 1.12
N VAL A 122 -8.05 13.24 0.59
CA VAL A 122 -7.04 12.81 -0.37
C VAL A 122 -6.01 11.88 0.28
N ILE A 123 -5.56 12.13 1.52
CA ILE A 123 -4.59 11.22 2.17
C ILE A 123 -5.19 9.83 2.44
N LEU A 124 -6.48 9.75 2.77
CA LEU A 124 -7.19 8.49 2.94
C LEU A 124 -7.34 7.75 1.60
N LEU A 125 -7.65 8.46 0.52
CA LEU A 125 -7.70 7.91 -0.84
C LEU A 125 -6.34 7.39 -1.29
N ILE A 126 -5.26 8.15 -1.05
CA ILE A 126 -3.88 7.71 -1.32
C ILE A 126 -3.58 6.43 -0.55
N SER A 127 -3.91 6.39 0.74
CA SER A 127 -3.61 5.25 1.61
C SER A 127 -4.35 3.98 1.20
N TYR A 128 -5.64 4.11 0.88
CA TYR A 128 -6.42 3.00 0.34
C TYR A 128 -5.87 2.51 -1.00
N SER A 129 -5.55 3.44 -1.91
CA SER A 129 -5.00 3.11 -3.23
C SER A 129 -3.62 2.49 -3.13
N ALA A 130 -2.78 2.91 -2.18
CA ALA A 130 -1.46 2.33 -1.94
C ALA A 130 -1.55 0.87 -1.50
N ILE A 131 -2.47 0.55 -0.58
CA ILE A 131 -2.78 -0.83 -0.18
C ILE A 131 -3.33 -1.62 -1.36
N GLY A 132 -4.22 -1.03 -2.15
CA GLY A 132 -4.81 -1.64 -3.35
C GLY A 132 -3.77 -2.01 -4.40
N VAL A 133 -2.88 -1.07 -4.76
CA VAL A 133 -1.75 -1.30 -5.67
C VAL A 133 -0.87 -2.42 -5.15
N GLN A 134 -0.54 -2.43 -3.86
CA GLN A 134 0.31 -3.47 -3.28
C GLN A 134 -0.33 -4.86 -3.36
N LYS A 135 -1.66 -4.96 -3.11
CA LYS A 135 -2.40 -6.22 -3.29
C LYS A 135 -2.37 -6.68 -4.74
N VAL A 136 -2.75 -5.82 -5.68
CA VAL A 136 -2.84 -6.20 -7.10
C VAL A 136 -1.47 -6.55 -7.69
N THR A 137 -0.43 -5.80 -7.33
CA THR A 137 0.96 -6.09 -7.77
C THR A 137 1.38 -7.49 -7.35
N ARG A 138 1.11 -7.85 -6.09
CA ARG A 138 1.44 -9.17 -5.55
C ARG A 138 0.63 -10.26 -6.25
N ASP A 139 -0.69 -10.11 -6.30
CA ASP A 139 -1.57 -11.10 -6.90
C ASP A 139 -1.14 -11.40 -8.35
N ASN A 140 -0.83 -10.35 -9.11
CA ASN A 140 -0.35 -10.49 -10.48
C ASN A 140 1.02 -11.18 -10.59
N ALA A 141 1.88 -11.07 -9.57
CA ALA A 141 3.17 -11.77 -9.53
C ALA A 141 2.97 -13.26 -9.24
N GLU A 142 2.21 -13.59 -8.20
CA GLU A 142 1.86 -14.98 -7.86
C GLU A 142 1.09 -15.67 -8.99
N ASP A 143 0.18 -14.97 -9.69
CA ASP A 143 -0.54 -15.51 -10.86
C ASP A 143 0.43 -15.90 -11.99
N LYS A 144 1.54 -15.16 -12.18
CA LYS A 144 2.56 -15.51 -13.18
C LYS A 144 3.34 -16.75 -12.77
N ASP A 145 3.70 -16.86 -11.49
CA ASP A 145 4.44 -18.01 -10.97
C ASP A 145 3.62 -19.30 -11.11
N ILE A 146 2.33 -19.25 -10.79
CA ILE A 146 1.41 -20.39 -10.95
C ILE A 146 1.27 -20.80 -12.41
N LEU A 147 1.09 -19.83 -13.32
CA LEU A 147 0.99 -20.11 -14.75
C LEU A 147 2.26 -20.76 -15.30
N ALA A 148 3.44 -20.29 -14.91
CA ALA A 148 4.72 -20.86 -15.31
C ALA A 148 4.89 -22.31 -14.80
N GLU A 149 4.43 -22.61 -13.58
CA GLU A 149 4.46 -23.97 -13.03
C GLU A 149 3.52 -24.92 -13.82
N LEU A 150 2.34 -24.44 -14.20
CA LEU A 150 1.39 -25.20 -15.00
C LEU A 150 1.90 -25.47 -16.42
N GLU A 151 2.55 -24.48 -17.05
CA GLU A 151 3.18 -24.64 -18.36
C GLU A 151 4.31 -25.68 -18.31
N SER A 152 5.20 -25.57 -17.32
CA SER A 152 6.28 -26.55 -17.11
C SER A 152 5.77 -27.98 -16.92
N LYS A 153 4.71 -28.16 -16.11
CA LYS A 153 4.08 -29.47 -15.91
C LYS A 153 3.44 -30.02 -17.19
N ARG A 154 2.86 -29.16 -18.02
CA ARG A 154 2.26 -29.57 -19.30
C ARG A 154 3.32 -30.03 -20.29
N ASP A 155 4.44 -29.31 -20.38
CA ASP A 155 5.55 -29.64 -21.29
C ASP A 155 6.24 -30.95 -20.89
N TYR A 156 6.29 -31.28 -19.60
CA TYR A 156 6.81 -32.57 -19.13
C TYR A 156 5.88 -33.77 -19.42
N GLN A 157 4.57 -33.52 -19.58
CA GLN A 157 3.55 -34.56 -19.75
C GLN A 157 3.16 -34.85 -21.22
N GLY A 158 3.66 -34.07 -22.18
CA GLY A 158 3.45 -34.24 -23.62
C GLY A 158 4.67 -34.84 -24.31
#